data_AF-G2FSF4-F1
#
_entry.id   AF-G2FSF4-F1
#
_cell.length_a   1.000
_cell.length_b   1.000
_cell.length_c   1.000
_cell.angle_alpha   90.00
_cell.angle_beta   90.00
_cell.angle_gamma   90.00
#
_symmetry.space_group_name_H-M   'P 1'
#
loop_
_entity.id
_entity.type
_entity.pdbx_description
1 polymer ?
#
loop_
_entity_poly.entity_id
_entity_poly.type
_entity_poly.pdbx_seq_one_letter_code
_entity_poly.pdbx_strand_id
1 'polypeptide(L)'
;MKMFGSIGTRSLLFGVHQFLWHPLTVWLAWKELYGNPSWKETVCIALHDMGYWGKKSMDGSDGVRHPEAGAELVGRMFGEEYRQLVLGHSRSYAKLHGIDPSKLCWADKLSIKYERWWLYLPRAWASGELKEYRAVADHKRFVDKNESNRKWFEKLKEDMERQSKEETRKQHCIKSIKNTVGAKQVPVRL
;
A
#
# COMPACT_ATOMS: atom_id res chain seq x y z
N MET A 1 -19.52 -0.17 -22.82
CA MET A 1 -18.67 1.03 -23.02
C MET A 1 -17.31 0.82 -22.33
N LYS A 2 -16.22 0.68 -23.10
CA LYS A 2 -14.82 0.69 -22.61
C LYS A 2 -14.18 2.03 -22.99
N MET A 3 -14.65 3.14 -22.41
CA MET A 3 -14.26 4.48 -22.89
C MET A 3 -12.97 5.05 -22.25
N PHE A 4 -12.42 4.45 -21.18
CA PHE A 4 -11.33 5.07 -20.40
C PHE A 4 -10.11 4.17 -20.16
N GLY A 5 -9.84 3.21 -21.05
CA GLY A 5 -8.65 2.35 -20.94
C GLY A 5 -8.80 1.17 -19.97
N SER A 6 -7.67 0.63 -19.49
CA SER A 6 -7.62 -0.54 -18.60
C SER A 6 -8.16 -0.24 -17.19
N ILE A 7 -8.36 -1.26 -16.34
CA ILE A 7 -8.78 -1.03 -14.93
C ILE A 7 -7.72 -0.21 -14.20
N GLY A 8 -6.43 -0.54 -14.36
CA GLY A 8 -5.34 0.19 -13.73
C GLY A 8 -5.26 1.66 -14.16
N THR A 9 -5.41 1.97 -15.45
CA THR A 9 -5.45 3.38 -15.91
C THR A 9 -6.64 4.12 -15.30
N ARG A 10 -7.83 3.52 -15.25
CA ARG A 10 -8.99 4.13 -14.60
C ARG A 10 -8.79 4.31 -13.09
N SER A 11 -8.14 3.36 -12.43
CA SER A 11 -7.79 3.46 -11.01
C SER A 11 -6.94 4.70 -10.73
N LEU A 12 -5.89 4.93 -11.53
CA LEU A 12 -5.01 6.08 -11.40
C LEU A 12 -5.69 7.42 -11.73
N LEU A 13 -6.60 7.45 -12.70
CA LEU A 13 -7.26 8.69 -13.12
C LEU A 13 -8.39 9.11 -12.17
N PHE A 14 -9.22 8.17 -11.72
CA PHE A 14 -10.43 8.48 -10.94
C PHE A 14 -10.90 7.35 -10.00
N GLY A 15 -10.18 6.24 -9.91
CA GLY A 15 -10.54 5.13 -9.03
C GLY A 15 -9.93 5.25 -7.64
N VAL A 16 -9.65 4.11 -7.01
CA VAL A 16 -9.15 4.05 -5.64
C VAL A 16 -7.75 4.68 -5.54
N HIS A 17 -6.85 4.34 -6.46
CA HIS A 17 -5.46 4.81 -6.48
C HIS A 17 -5.29 6.13 -7.24
N GLN A 18 -6.28 7.03 -7.16
CA GLN A 18 -6.24 8.29 -7.89
C GLN A 18 -4.97 9.09 -7.54
N PHE A 19 -4.22 9.52 -8.55
CA PHE A 19 -2.84 10.06 -8.44
C PHE A 19 -2.63 11.28 -7.52
N LEU A 20 -3.70 11.92 -7.05
CA LEU A 20 -3.65 13.05 -6.12
C LEU A 20 -4.18 12.65 -4.73
N TRP A 21 -5.40 12.12 -4.69
CA TRP A 21 -6.12 11.79 -3.46
C TRP A 21 -5.48 10.62 -2.72
N HIS A 22 -5.13 9.53 -3.43
CA HIS A 22 -4.53 8.36 -2.79
C HIS A 22 -3.17 8.71 -2.18
N PRO A 23 -2.19 9.30 -2.90
CA PRO A 23 -0.94 9.74 -2.29
C PRO A 23 -1.11 10.68 -1.08
N LEU A 24 -2.11 11.58 -1.11
CA LEU A 24 -2.42 12.43 0.04
C LEU A 24 -2.84 11.60 1.26
N THR A 25 -3.75 10.63 1.09
CA THR A 25 -4.17 9.75 2.20
C THR A 25 -3.06 8.84 2.71
N VAL A 26 -2.18 8.36 1.82
CA VAL A 26 -0.98 7.58 2.18
C VAL A 26 0.01 8.46 2.96
N TRP A 27 0.16 9.73 2.58
CA TRP A 27 1.01 10.69 3.31
C TRP A 27 0.48 10.96 4.72
N LEU A 28 -0.84 11.11 4.89
CA LEU A 28 -1.47 11.24 6.21
C LEU A 28 -1.25 9.97 7.06
N ALA A 29 -1.43 8.79 6.46
CA ALA A 29 -1.19 7.51 7.11
C ALA A 29 0.28 7.32 7.52
N TRP A 30 1.22 7.72 6.65
CA TRP A 30 2.64 7.72 6.96
C TRP A 30 2.93 8.57 8.20
N LYS A 31 2.35 9.78 8.26
CA LYS A 31 2.49 10.66 9.41
C LYS A 31 1.99 10.06 10.70
N GLU A 32 0.86 9.37 10.66
CA GLU A 32 0.30 8.68 11.82
C GLU A 32 1.20 7.53 12.29
N LEU A 33 1.79 6.76 11.38
CA LEU A 33 2.60 5.59 11.73
C LEU A 33 4.04 5.91 12.11
N TYR A 34 4.65 6.91 11.46
CA TYR A 34 6.10 7.11 11.48
C TYR A 34 6.55 8.56 11.69
N GLY A 35 5.63 9.53 11.77
CA GLY A 35 5.95 10.96 11.77
C GLY A 35 6.16 11.53 10.37
N ASN A 36 6.74 12.73 10.25
CA ASN A 36 6.82 13.42 8.96
C ASN A 36 7.70 12.63 7.96
N PRO A 37 7.19 12.33 6.74
CA PRO A 37 8.03 11.79 5.70
C PRO A 37 9.04 12.85 5.24
N SER A 38 10.25 12.40 4.90
CA SER A 38 11.22 13.19 4.17
C SER A 38 10.70 13.55 2.76
N TRP A 39 11.36 14.52 2.11
CA TRP A 39 11.00 14.89 0.74
C TRP A 39 11.17 13.71 -0.26
N LYS A 40 12.16 12.83 -0.04
CA LYS A 40 12.37 11.63 -0.86
C LYS A 40 11.27 10.58 -0.64
N GLU A 41 10.87 10.35 0.61
CA GLU A 41 9.74 9.48 0.94
C GLU A 41 8.43 10.04 0.39
N THR A 42 8.25 11.36 0.38
CA THR A 42 7.09 12.02 -0.24
C THR A 42 7.03 11.75 -1.74
N VAL A 43 8.17 11.78 -2.45
CA VAL A 43 8.24 11.39 -3.87
C VAL A 43 7.94 9.89 -4.05
N CYS A 44 8.44 9.03 -3.16
CA CYS A 44 8.12 7.60 -3.19
C CYS A 44 6.61 7.35 -3.02
N ILE A 45 5.96 8.04 -2.08
CA ILE A 45 4.51 8.00 -1.88
C ILE A 45 3.77 8.46 -3.13
N ALA A 46 4.22 9.53 -3.80
CA ALA A 46 3.55 10.02 -5.00
C ALA A 46 3.62 9.04 -6.19
N LEU A 47 4.71 8.27 -6.29
CA LEU A 47 5.01 7.46 -7.46
C LEU A 47 4.78 5.95 -7.27
N HIS A 48 4.47 5.48 -6.06
CA HIS A 48 4.45 4.05 -5.75
C HIS A 48 3.50 3.22 -6.65
N ASP A 49 2.34 3.79 -7.01
CA ASP A 49 1.31 3.12 -7.78
C ASP A 49 1.34 3.40 -9.28
N MET A 50 2.27 4.21 -9.77
CA MET A 50 2.28 4.63 -11.18
C MET A 50 2.33 3.45 -12.17
N GLY A 51 2.87 2.31 -11.73
CA GLY A 51 2.95 1.09 -12.52
C GLY A 51 1.61 0.39 -12.78
N TYR A 52 0.49 0.87 -12.22
CA TYR A 52 -0.85 0.44 -12.63
C TYR A 52 -1.25 0.94 -14.03
N TRP A 53 -0.53 1.89 -14.60
CA TRP A 53 -0.85 2.40 -15.93
C TRP A 53 -0.87 1.28 -16.97
N GLY A 54 -2.00 1.12 -17.67
CA GLY A 54 -2.19 0.09 -18.69
C GLY A 54 -2.45 -1.33 -18.17
N LYS A 55 -2.45 -1.56 -16.84
CA LYS A 55 -2.72 -2.89 -16.25
C LYS A 55 -4.19 -3.27 -16.38
N LYS A 56 -4.47 -4.49 -16.84
CA LYS A 56 -5.81 -5.01 -17.11
C LYS A 56 -6.56 -5.36 -15.83
N SER A 57 -5.84 -5.72 -14.77
CA SER A 57 -6.36 -6.07 -13.45
C SER A 57 -5.51 -5.45 -12.35
N MET A 58 -6.09 -5.25 -11.16
CA MET A 58 -5.36 -4.75 -9.99
C MET A 58 -4.58 -5.88 -9.31
N ASP A 59 -5.22 -7.03 -9.12
CA ASP A 59 -4.67 -8.17 -8.38
C ASP A 59 -4.27 -9.36 -9.27
N GLY A 60 -4.44 -9.29 -10.59
CA GLY A 60 -4.02 -10.35 -11.50
C GLY A 60 -2.53 -10.34 -11.81
N SER A 61 -2.09 -11.24 -12.69
CA SER A 61 -0.67 -11.48 -12.96
C SER A 61 0.10 -10.25 -13.45
N ASP A 62 -0.58 -9.32 -14.14
CA ASP A 62 0.02 -8.07 -14.60
C ASP A 62 -0.01 -6.97 -13.52
N GLY A 63 -1.09 -6.91 -12.74
CA GLY A 63 -1.32 -5.97 -11.65
C GLY A 63 -0.38 -6.16 -10.47
N VAL A 64 -0.05 -7.41 -10.09
CA VAL A 64 0.90 -7.71 -9.00
C VAL A 64 2.25 -7.02 -9.19
N ARG A 65 2.66 -6.77 -10.44
CA ARG A 65 3.94 -6.15 -10.81
C ARG A 65 3.90 -4.61 -10.87
N HIS A 66 2.82 -3.96 -10.44
CA HIS A 66 2.74 -2.49 -10.40
C HIS A 66 3.86 -1.78 -9.62
N PRO A 67 4.50 -2.37 -8.57
CA PRO A 67 5.55 -1.66 -7.84
C PRO A 67 6.81 -1.40 -8.67
N GLU A 68 7.07 -2.22 -9.70
CA GLU A 68 8.33 -2.23 -10.43
C GLU A 68 8.64 -0.89 -11.12
N ALA A 69 7.66 -0.30 -11.79
CA ALA A 69 7.86 0.93 -12.57
C ALA A 69 8.18 2.14 -11.66
N GLY A 70 7.39 2.32 -10.59
CA GLY A 70 7.63 3.37 -9.61
C GLY A 70 8.95 3.17 -8.89
N ALA A 71 9.27 1.93 -8.51
CA ALA A 71 10.50 1.60 -7.82
C ALA A 71 11.75 1.85 -8.67
N GLU A 72 11.72 1.48 -9.96
CA GLU A 72 12.83 1.72 -10.87
C GLU A 72 13.10 3.23 -11.02
N LEU A 73 12.04 4.04 -11.14
CA LEU A 73 12.18 5.48 -11.24
C LEU A 73 12.80 6.09 -9.98
N VAL A 74 12.26 5.81 -8.80
CA VAL A 74 12.80 6.37 -7.55
C VAL A 74 14.17 5.78 -7.20
N GLY A 75 14.45 4.54 -7.61
CA GLY A 75 15.74 3.90 -7.44
C GLY A 75 16.84 4.62 -8.22
N ARG A 76 16.55 5.04 -9.45
CA ARG A 76 17.46 5.89 -10.24
C ARG A 76 17.67 7.26 -9.62
N MET A 77 16.63 7.83 -9.00
CA MET A 77 16.69 9.16 -8.41
C MET A 77 17.44 9.18 -7.07
N PHE A 78 17.21 8.19 -6.20
CA PHE A 78 17.61 8.24 -4.79
C PHE A 78 18.36 7.01 -4.27
N GLY A 79 18.51 5.96 -5.08
CA GLY A 79 19.26 4.75 -4.75
C GLY A 79 18.41 3.57 -4.28
N GLU A 80 19.09 2.45 -4.01
CA GLU A 80 18.48 1.14 -3.75
C GLU A 80 17.56 1.12 -2.52
N GLU A 81 17.85 1.91 -1.49
CA GLU A 81 16.99 2.01 -0.30
C GLU A 81 15.56 2.44 -0.66
N TYR A 82 15.41 3.46 -1.50
CA TYR A 82 14.11 3.98 -1.93
C TYR A 82 13.44 3.07 -2.97
N ARG A 83 14.24 2.38 -3.79
CA ARG A 83 13.74 1.32 -4.67
C ARG A 83 13.09 0.22 -3.86
N GLN A 84 13.74 -0.26 -2.80
CA GLN A 84 13.18 -1.30 -1.91
C GLN A 84 11.97 -0.81 -1.11
N LEU A 85 11.97 0.46 -0.70
CA LEU A 85 10.81 1.08 -0.07
C LEU A 85 9.57 1.00 -0.98
N VAL A 86 9.72 1.29 -2.28
CA VAL A 86 8.62 1.20 -3.24
C VAL A 86 8.34 -0.25 -3.64
N LEU A 87 9.33 -1.10 -3.93
CA LEU A 87 9.06 -2.52 -4.29
C LEU A 87 8.27 -3.24 -3.19
N GLY A 88 8.64 -3.03 -1.93
CA GLY A 88 8.01 -3.69 -0.79
C GLY A 88 6.64 -3.14 -0.41
N HIS A 89 6.08 -2.13 -1.10
CA HIS A 89 4.79 -1.57 -0.71
C HIS A 89 3.60 -2.51 -0.98
N SER A 90 3.73 -3.41 -1.95
CA SER A 90 2.69 -4.40 -2.27
C SER A 90 2.94 -5.71 -1.54
N ARG A 91 1.98 -6.15 -0.71
CA ARG A 91 2.07 -7.45 -0.01
C ARG A 91 2.12 -8.64 -0.95
N SER A 92 1.38 -8.58 -2.06
CA SER A 92 1.35 -9.64 -3.06
C SER A 92 2.70 -9.74 -3.76
N TYR A 93 3.29 -8.60 -4.14
CA TYR A 93 4.63 -8.55 -4.72
C TYR A 93 5.69 -9.03 -3.71
N ALA A 94 5.62 -8.54 -2.48
CA ALA A 94 6.55 -8.91 -1.42
C ALA A 94 6.55 -10.42 -1.18
N LYS A 95 5.36 -11.04 -1.09
CA LYS A 95 5.20 -12.48 -0.97
C LYS A 95 5.74 -13.24 -2.18
N LEU A 96 5.48 -12.75 -3.40
CA LEU A 96 5.95 -13.39 -4.64
C LEU A 96 7.47 -13.43 -4.73
N HIS A 97 8.14 -12.38 -4.26
CA HIS A 97 9.59 -12.22 -4.33
C HIS A 97 10.34 -12.59 -3.04
N GLY A 98 9.63 -13.06 -2.01
CA GLY A 98 10.24 -13.43 -0.73
C GLY A 98 10.90 -12.26 0.00
N ILE A 99 10.40 -11.04 -0.19
CA ILE A 99 10.87 -9.84 0.52
C ILE A 99 9.85 -9.43 1.60
N ASP A 100 10.32 -8.71 2.60
CA ASP A 100 9.46 -8.16 3.64
C ASP A 100 8.67 -6.94 3.14
N PRO A 101 7.40 -6.76 3.56
CA PRO A 101 6.67 -5.54 3.29
C PRO A 101 7.37 -4.31 3.87
N SER A 102 7.50 -3.26 3.05
CA SER A 102 8.17 -2.02 3.44
C SER A 102 7.30 -1.16 4.36
N LYS A 103 7.87 -0.07 4.91
CA LYS A 103 7.08 0.93 5.66
C LYS A 103 5.93 1.51 4.82
N LEU A 104 6.20 1.73 3.52
CA LEU A 104 5.22 2.26 2.58
C LEU A 104 4.03 1.31 2.41
N CYS A 105 4.21 -0.01 2.52
CA CYS A 105 3.10 -0.97 2.52
C CYS A 105 2.07 -0.66 3.60
N TRP A 106 2.52 -0.45 4.84
CA TRP A 106 1.60 -0.24 5.96
C TRP A 106 0.98 1.15 5.95
N ALA A 107 1.71 2.17 5.47
CA ALA A 107 1.12 3.48 5.21
C ALA A 107 0.05 3.40 4.12
N ASP A 108 0.32 2.67 3.03
CA ASP A 108 -0.64 2.42 1.96
C ASP A 108 -1.89 1.69 2.46
N LYS A 109 -1.74 0.63 3.28
CA LYS A 109 -2.92 -0.05 3.85
C LYS A 109 -3.71 0.81 4.81
N LEU A 110 -3.05 1.60 5.65
CA LEU A 110 -3.74 2.50 6.57
C LEU A 110 -4.42 3.67 5.85
N SER A 111 -4.04 4.01 4.61
CA SER A 111 -4.61 5.16 3.86
C SER A 111 -6.14 5.11 3.77
N ILE A 112 -6.72 3.91 3.69
CA ILE A 112 -8.18 3.68 3.67
C ILE A 112 -8.89 4.23 4.92
N LYS A 113 -8.17 4.46 6.02
CA LYS A 113 -8.70 5.12 7.20
C LYS A 113 -9.21 6.54 6.89
N TYR A 114 -8.55 7.24 5.98
CA TYR A 114 -8.91 8.61 5.57
C TYR A 114 -9.96 8.64 4.47
N GLU A 115 -10.39 7.46 3.98
CA GLU A 115 -11.45 7.35 2.99
C GLU A 115 -12.84 7.37 3.65
N ARG A 116 -13.75 8.14 3.04
CA ARG A 116 -15.18 8.09 3.36
C ARG A 116 -15.85 7.15 2.37
N TRP A 117 -16.75 6.29 2.84
CA TRP A 117 -17.39 5.28 2.00
C TRP A 117 -18.06 5.86 0.75
N TRP A 118 -18.66 7.05 0.87
CA TRP A 118 -19.36 7.73 -0.23
C TRP A 118 -18.40 8.33 -1.27
N LEU A 119 -17.12 8.45 -0.96
CA LEU A 119 -16.08 8.86 -1.90
C LEU A 119 -15.37 7.63 -2.49
N TYR A 120 -15.10 6.63 -1.66
CA TYR A 120 -14.38 5.42 -2.07
C TYR A 120 -15.23 4.53 -2.98
N LEU A 121 -16.46 4.19 -2.57
CA LEU A 121 -17.28 3.21 -3.29
C LEU A 121 -17.66 3.66 -4.70
N PRO A 122 -18.05 4.93 -4.96
CA PRO A 122 -18.33 5.37 -6.32
C PRO A 122 -17.09 5.32 -7.23
N ARG A 123 -15.92 5.70 -6.72
CA ARG A 123 -14.65 5.63 -7.48
C ARG A 123 -14.25 4.20 -7.79
N ALA A 124 -14.31 3.32 -6.79
CA ALA A 124 -14.03 1.89 -6.95
C ALA A 124 -15.00 1.23 -7.95
N TRP A 125 -16.28 1.64 -7.94
CA TRP A 125 -17.26 1.16 -8.91
C TRP A 125 -16.96 1.68 -10.32
N ALA A 126 -16.72 2.98 -10.48
CA ALA A 126 -16.47 3.62 -11.78
C ALA A 126 -15.21 3.09 -12.48
N SER A 127 -14.14 2.82 -11.72
CA SER A 127 -12.90 2.24 -12.24
C SER A 127 -13.02 0.74 -12.57
N GLY A 128 -14.01 0.06 -11.98
CA GLY A 128 -14.21 -1.39 -12.08
C GLY A 128 -13.49 -2.20 -11.01
N GLU A 129 -12.71 -1.55 -10.15
CA GLU A 129 -11.95 -2.19 -9.07
C GLU A 129 -12.86 -2.87 -8.04
N LEU A 130 -14.03 -2.28 -7.74
CA LEU A 130 -14.96 -2.84 -6.77
C LEU A 130 -15.37 -4.27 -7.11
N LYS A 131 -15.52 -4.59 -8.39
CA LYS A 131 -15.85 -5.95 -8.83
C LYS A 131 -14.72 -6.93 -8.54
N GLU A 132 -13.47 -6.54 -8.81
CA GLU A 132 -12.29 -7.36 -8.50
C GLU A 132 -12.13 -7.56 -7.00
N TYR A 133 -12.23 -6.47 -6.23
CA TYR A 133 -12.07 -6.53 -4.77
C TYR A 133 -13.15 -7.38 -4.10
N ARG A 134 -14.40 -7.32 -4.57
CA ARG A 134 -15.49 -8.17 -4.07
C ARG A 134 -15.26 -9.65 -4.41
N ALA A 135 -14.78 -9.95 -5.61
CA ALA A 135 -14.43 -11.33 -5.99
C ALA A 135 -13.28 -11.89 -5.13
N VAL A 136 -12.25 -11.09 -4.86
CA VAL A 136 -11.15 -11.47 -3.97
C VAL A 136 -11.63 -11.66 -2.53
N ALA A 137 -12.50 -10.77 -2.04
CA ALA A 137 -13.06 -10.88 -0.70
C ALA A 137 -13.91 -12.14 -0.51
N ASP A 138 -14.70 -12.52 -1.52
CA ASP A 138 -15.49 -13.75 -1.53
C ASP A 138 -14.59 -14.99 -1.54
N HIS A 139 -13.59 -15.03 -2.44
CA HIS A 139 -12.63 -16.14 -2.50
C HIS A 139 -11.87 -16.34 -1.18
N LYS A 140 -11.52 -15.25 -0.49
CA LYS A 140 -10.85 -15.29 0.83
C LYS A 140 -11.81 -15.52 1.99
N ARG A 141 -13.12 -15.64 1.74
CA ARG A 141 -14.18 -15.69 2.77
C ARG A 141 -14.07 -14.54 3.77
N PHE A 142 -13.62 -13.37 3.30
CA PHE A 142 -13.40 -12.20 4.13
C PHE A 142 -14.74 -11.60 4.60
N VAL A 143 -15.71 -11.53 3.71
CA VAL A 143 -17.09 -11.06 3.96
C VAL A 143 -18.03 -11.95 3.15
N ASP A 144 -19.26 -12.17 3.63
CA ASP A 144 -20.29 -12.87 2.86
C ASP A 144 -20.61 -12.11 1.57
N LYS A 145 -20.76 -12.84 0.46
CA LYS A 145 -21.02 -12.29 -0.87
C LYS A 145 -22.27 -11.40 -0.96
N ASN A 146 -23.26 -11.62 -0.10
CA ASN A 146 -24.53 -10.89 -0.07
C ASN A 146 -24.47 -9.62 0.79
N GLU A 147 -23.38 -9.41 1.53
CA GLU A 147 -23.21 -8.21 2.34
C GLU A 147 -23.06 -6.96 1.48
N SER A 148 -23.58 -5.84 1.98
CA SER A 148 -23.49 -4.57 1.26
C SER A 148 -22.04 -4.14 1.03
N ASN A 149 -21.81 -3.41 -0.07
CA ASN A 149 -20.51 -2.80 -0.35
C ASN A 149 -20.02 -1.90 0.78
N ARG A 150 -20.94 -1.25 1.51
CA ARG A 150 -20.62 -0.42 2.66
C ARG A 150 -20.07 -1.26 3.82
N LYS A 151 -20.74 -2.34 4.20
CA LYS A 151 -20.28 -3.21 5.28
C LYS A 151 -18.96 -3.89 4.94
N TRP A 152 -18.76 -4.24 3.68
CA TRP A 152 -17.45 -4.70 3.19
C TRP A 152 -16.36 -3.65 3.33
N PHE A 153 -16.64 -2.40 2.94
CA PHE A 153 -15.69 -1.29 3.08
C PHE A 153 -15.35 -1.00 4.55
N GLU A 154 -16.35 -1.02 5.44
CA GLU A 154 -16.15 -0.84 6.89
C GLU A 154 -15.24 -1.93 7.45
N LYS A 155 -15.49 -3.21 7.15
CA LYS A 155 -14.63 -4.32 7.58
C LYS A 155 -13.22 -4.25 6.96
N LEU A 156 -13.12 -3.88 5.68
CA LEU A 156 -11.83 -3.70 5.00
C LEU A 156 -11.00 -2.63 5.73
N LYS A 157 -11.62 -1.51 6.08
CA LYS A 157 -10.97 -0.42 6.80
C LYS A 157 -10.47 -0.86 8.18
N GLU A 158 -11.31 -1.55 8.95
CA GLU A 158 -10.93 -2.11 10.26
C GLU A 158 -9.74 -3.08 10.14
N ASP A 159 -9.78 -3.98 9.16
CA ASP A 159 -8.73 -4.98 8.96
C ASP A 159 -7.40 -4.35 8.55
N MET A 160 -7.41 -3.39 7.61
CA MET A 160 -6.20 -2.70 7.19
C MET A 160 -5.61 -1.82 8.31
N GLU A 161 -6.45 -1.13 9.08
CA GLU A 161 -6.00 -0.34 10.23
C GLU A 161 -5.35 -1.23 11.30
N ARG A 162 -5.99 -2.36 11.62
CA ARG A 162 -5.46 -3.33 12.59
C ARG A 162 -4.11 -3.86 12.14
N GLN A 163 -4.00 -4.36 10.91
CA GLN A 163 -2.75 -4.93 10.38
C GLN A 163 -1.62 -3.90 10.38
N SER A 164 -1.89 -2.68 9.93
CA SER A 164 -0.88 -1.62 9.86
C SER A 164 -0.33 -1.26 11.24
N LYS A 165 -1.20 -1.19 12.26
CA LYS A 165 -0.79 -0.92 13.65
C LYS A 165 -0.06 -2.10 14.30
N GLU A 166 -0.48 -3.33 14.04
CA GLU A 166 0.19 -4.53 14.56
C GLU A 166 1.62 -4.63 14.01
N GLU A 167 1.78 -4.49 12.70
CA GLU A 167 3.08 -4.64 12.03
C GLU A 167 4.03 -3.50 12.37
N THR A 168 3.52 -2.27 12.43
CA THR A 168 4.32 -1.13 12.90
C THR A 168 4.81 -1.34 14.34
N ARG A 169 3.96 -1.87 15.24
CA ARG A 169 4.36 -2.18 16.63
C ARG A 169 5.44 -3.27 16.70
N LYS A 170 5.32 -4.33 15.89
CA LYS A 170 6.35 -5.38 15.79
C LYS A 170 7.70 -4.81 15.35
N GLN A 171 7.70 -3.96 14.32
CA GLN A 171 8.92 -3.31 13.83
C GLN A 171 9.59 -2.44 14.90
N HIS A 172 8.81 -1.69 15.68
CA HIS A 172 9.33 -0.91 16.81
C HIS A 172 9.92 -1.79 17.92
N CYS A 173 9.26 -2.89 18.27
CA CYS A 173 9.74 -3.84 19.28
C CYS A 173 11.07 -4.49 18.86
N ILE A 174 11.16 -4.97 17.62
CA ILE A 174 12.40 -5.58 17.08
C ILE A 174 13.54 -4.57 17.09
N LYS A 175 13.29 -3.31 16.69
CA LYS A 175 14.31 -2.26 16.71
C LYS A 175 14.78 -1.94 18.13
N SER A 176 13.86 -1.89 19.10
CA SER A 176 14.19 -1.71 20.52
C SER A 176 15.07 -2.84 21.06
N ILE A 177 14.75 -4.10 20.75
CA ILE A 177 15.56 -5.25 21.16
C ILE A 177 16.96 -5.17 20.54
N LYS A 178 17.07 -4.92 19.23
CA LYS A 178 18.38 -4.81 18.55
C LYS A 178 19.25 -3.69 19.14
N ASN A 179 18.65 -2.55 19.50
CA ASN A 179 19.38 -1.45 20.14
C ASN A 179 19.88 -1.84 21.54
N THR A 180 19.07 -2.56 22.33
CA THR A 180 19.44 -3.02 23.66
C THR A 180 20.52 -4.11 23.63
N VAL A 181 20.49 -5.00 22.64
CA VAL A 181 21.50 -6.06 22.46
C VAL A 181 22.79 -5.52 21.84
N GLY A 182 22.70 -4.58 20.89
CA GLY A 182 23.86 -3.93 20.28
C GLY A 182 24.62 -3.00 21.24
N ALA A 183 23.96 -2.43 22.24
CA ALA A 183 24.59 -1.62 23.29
C ALA A 183 25.42 -2.44 24.31
N LYS A 184 25.41 -3.78 24.24
CA LYS A 184 26.19 -4.67 25.12
C LYS A 184 27.56 -5.09 24.55
N GLN A 185 28.15 -4.36 23.61
CA GLN A 185 29.58 -4.51 23.32
C GLN A 185 30.39 -3.84 24.43
N VAL A 186 30.82 -4.69 25.38
CA VAL A 186 31.71 -4.35 26.48
C VAL A 186 33.01 -3.76 25.92
N PRO A 187 33.51 -2.62 26.43
CA PRO A 187 34.83 -2.15 26.06
C PRO A 187 35.86 -3.15 26.62
N VAL A 188 36.52 -3.87 25.73
CA VAL A 188 37.76 -4.58 26.07
C VAL A 188 38.78 -3.49 26.40
N ARG A 189 39.00 -3.25 27.70
CA ARG A 189 40.15 -2.47 28.16
C ARG A 189 41.39 -3.29 27.85
N LEU A 190 42.20 -2.79 26.91
CA LEU A 190 43.61 -3.15 26.78
C LEU A 190 44.42 -2.46 27.89
#